data_AF-A0A480BSZ5-F1
#
_entry.id   AF-A0A480BSZ5-F1
#
_cell.length_a   1.000
_cell.length_b   1.000
_cell.length_c   1.000
_cell.angle_alpha   90.00
_cell.angle_beta   90.00
_cell.angle_gamma   90.00
#
_symmetry.space_group_name_H-M   'P 1'
#
loop_
_entity.id
_entity.type
_entity.pdbx_description
1 polymer ?
#
loop_
_entity_poly.entity_id
_entity_poly.type
_entity_poly.pdbx_seq_one_letter_code
_entity_poly.pdbx_strand_id
1 'polypeptide(L)'
;MKTHARATLAAGIAATALAAAVPAAYGFEFQLGELDASFDTDIGWGLSMRTADPDSKNLGAYGNRALFEDKWDIFNNSIKGSHTFEVRGDTYGALLRGNWFYDFEMANQDL
;
A
#
# COMPACT_ATOMS: atom_id res chain seq x y z
N MET A 1 17.55 20.64 -30.67
CA MET A 1 17.59 19.44 -29.82
C MET A 1 17.36 19.87 -28.37
N LYS A 2 16.23 19.51 -27.76
CA LYS A 2 15.91 19.83 -26.35
C LYS A 2 16.10 18.56 -25.52
N THR A 3 16.80 18.71 -24.40
CA THR A 3 17.47 17.67 -23.61
C THR A 3 16.47 16.77 -22.86
N HIS A 4 16.41 15.48 -23.18
CA HIS A 4 15.57 14.48 -22.47
C HIS A 4 16.18 13.95 -21.16
N ALA A 5 17.38 14.41 -20.78
CA ALA A 5 18.15 13.85 -19.67
C ALA A 5 17.54 14.05 -18.26
N ARG A 6 16.59 14.97 -18.10
CA ARG A 6 15.98 15.28 -16.79
C ARG A 6 14.84 14.34 -16.39
N ALA A 7 14.08 13.83 -17.35
CA ALA A 7 12.95 12.94 -17.08
C ALA A 7 13.42 11.55 -16.59
N THR A 8 14.50 11.03 -17.19
CA THR A 8 15.07 9.72 -16.85
C THR A 8 15.68 9.71 -15.45
N LEU A 9 16.27 10.82 -15.00
CA LEU A 9 16.87 10.92 -13.67
C LEU A 9 15.81 11.02 -12.56
N ALA A 10 14.73 11.77 -12.78
CA ALA A 10 13.62 11.88 -11.82
C ALA A 10 12.85 10.55 -11.66
N ALA A 11 12.62 9.83 -12.77
CA ALA A 11 12.01 8.50 -12.73
C ALA A 11 12.89 7.48 -11.99
N GLY A 12 14.22 7.55 -12.17
CA GLY A 12 15.17 6.68 -11.47
C GLY A 12 15.21 6.90 -9.96
N ILE A 13 15.13 8.15 -9.49
CA ILE A 13 15.13 8.48 -8.05
C ILE A 13 13.81 8.07 -7.37
N ALA A 14 12.67 8.25 -8.05
CA ALA A 14 11.38 7.80 -7.52
C ALA A 14 11.32 6.26 -7.39
N ALA A 15 11.87 5.53 -8.37
CA ALA A 15 11.92 4.07 -8.33
C ALA A 15 12.83 3.52 -7.22
N THR A 16 13.98 4.16 -6.95
CA THR A 16 14.88 3.74 -5.85
C THR A 16 14.33 4.09 -4.47
N ALA A 17 13.63 5.21 -4.32
CA ALA A 17 12.95 5.55 -3.05
C ALA A 17 11.83 4.54 -2.71
N LEU A 18 11.10 4.04 -3.71
CA LEU A 18 10.04 3.05 -3.51
C LEU A 18 10.62 1.67 -3.12
N ALA A 19 11.79 1.30 -3.66
CA ALA A 19 12.46 0.04 -3.31
C ALA A 19 13.03 0.02 -1.87
N ALA A 20 13.23 1.18 -1.25
CA ALA A 20 13.68 1.30 0.14
C ALA A 20 12.54 1.17 1.17
N ALA A 21 11.28 1.23 0.74
CA ALA A 21 10.11 1.00 1.58
C ALA A 21 9.81 -0.50 1.71
N VAL A 22 10.79 -1.28 2.20
CA VAL A 22 10.51 -2.64 2.66
C VAL A 22 9.93 -2.51 4.06
N PRO A 23 8.71 -3.02 4.34
CA PRO A 23 8.18 -3.02 5.69
C PRO A 23 9.17 -3.72 6.62
N ALA A 24 9.54 -3.09 7.73
CA ALA A 24 10.18 -3.81 8.81
C ALA A 24 9.15 -4.82 9.34
N ALA A 25 9.41 -6.11 9.14
CA ALA A 25 8.58 -7.17 9.71
C ALA A 25 8.81 -7.17 11.22
N TYR A 26 7.78 -6.79 11.98
CA TYR A 26 7.79 -6.86 13.43
C TYR A 26 7.00 -8.10 13.84
N GLY A 27 7.71 -9.13 14.24
CA GLY A 27 7.15 -10.39 14.75
C GLY A 27 7.59 -10.63 16.19
N PHE A 28 6.67 -11.07 17.04
CA PHE A 28 6.98 -11.59 18.38
C PHE A 28 6.80 -13.09 18.37
N GLU A 29 7.87 -13.82 18.66
CA GLU A 29 7.85 -15.28 18.79
C GLU A 29 8.01 -15.66 20.26
N PHE A 30 7.15 -16.55 20.75
CA PHE A 30 7.22 -17.06 22.11
C PHE A 30 7.05 -18.58 22.12
N GLN A 31 7.95 -19.24 22.84
CA GLN A 31 7.99 -20.69 23.04
C GLN A 31 7.52 -21.00 24.45
N LEU A 32 6.42 -21.75 24.58
CA LEU A 32 5.87 -22.19 25.86
C LEU A 32 5.77 -23.73 25.89
N GLY A 33 6.89 -24.40 26.18
CA GLY A 33 6.94 -25.87 26.21
C GLY A 33 6.89 -26.46 24.80
N GLU A 34 5.84 -27.22 24.48
CA GLU A 34 5.56 -27.77 23.13
C GLU A 34 4.79 -26.79 22.22
N LEU A 35 4.43 -25.61 22.73
CA LEU A 35 3.63 -24.64 22.00
C LEU A 35 4.51 -23.49 21.47
N ASP A 36 4.63 -23.44 20.14
CA ASP A 36 5.21 -22.33 19.40
C ASP A 36 4.11 -21.34 19.02
N ALA A 37 4.32 -20.06 19.26
CA ALA A 37 3.39 -19.03 18.85
C ALA A 37 4.11 -17.83 18.25
N SER A 38 3.54 -17.29 17.16
CA SER A 38 4.02 -16.08 16.51
C SER A 38 2.91 -15.05 16.41
N PHE A 39 3.27 -13.79 16.63
CA PHE A 39 2.42 -12.65 16.30
C PHE A 39 3.18 -11.72 15.36
N ASP A 40 2.75 -11.70 14.11
CA ASP A 40 3.37 -10.95 13.03
C ASP A 40 2.50 -9.77 12.64
N THR A 41 3.12 -8.60 12.49
CA THR A 41 2.46 -7.38 12.02
C THR A 41 3.13 -6.84 10.79
N ASP A 42 2.32 -6.66 9.74
CA ASP A 42 2.70 -6.02 8.49
C ASP A 42 1.96 -4.69 8.38
N ILE A 43 2.70 -3.59 8.19
CA ILE A 43 2.12 -2.27 7.93
C ILE A 43 2.66 -1.80 6.57
N GLY A 44 1.74 -1.35 5.72
CA GLY A 44 2.05 -0.81 4.39
C GLY A 44 1.43 0.56 4.20
N TRP A 45 2.14 1.43 3.49
CA TRP A 45 1.62 2.70 3.01
C TRP A 45 1.81 2.81 1.51
N GLY A 46 0.82 3.34 0.80
CA GLY A 46 0.83 3.46 -0.65
C GLY A 46 0.25 4.79 -1.11
N LEU A 47 0.95 5.43 -2.04
CA LEU A 47 0.52 6.63 -2.73
C LEU A 47 0.34 6.33 -4.22
N SER A 48 -0.73 6.80 -4.84
CA SER A 48 -0.92 6.76 -6.29
C SER A 48 -1.35 8.12 -6.80
N MET A 49 -0.66 8.57 -7.86
CA MET A 49 -0.87 9.89 -8.47
C MET A 49 -1.06 9.76 -9.98
N ARG A 50 -1.82 10.70 -10.56
CA ARG A 50 -2.03 10.77 -12.01
C ARG A 50 -0.77 11.28 -12.71
N THR A 51 -0.35 10.59 -13.76
CA THR A 51 0.83 10.98 -14.57
C THR A 51 0.48 11.83 -15.78
N ALA A 52 -0.80 11.88 -16.15
CA ALA A 52 -1.34 12.65 -17.27
C ALA A 52 -2.83 12.97 -17.05
N ASP A 53 -3.30 13.99 -17.76
CA ASP A 53 -4.70 14.40 -17.78
C ASP A 53 -5.60 13.28 -18.34
N PRO A 54 -6.84 13.14 -17.84
CA PRO A 54 -7.83 12.22 -18.39
C PRO A 54 -8.25 12.66 -19.80
N ASP A 55 -8.58 11.68 -20.64
CA ASP A 55 -9.34 11.97 -21.85
C ASP A 55 -10.72 12.49 -21.43
N SER A 56 -11.03 13.74 -21.82
CA SER A 56 -12.26 14.44 -21.46
C SER A 56 -13.52 13.71 -21.91
N LYS A 57 -13.42 12.81 -22.90
CA LYS A 57 -14.53 11.93 -23.33
C LYS A 57 -14.89 10.86 -22.31
N ASN A 58 -14.01 10.58 -21.35
CA ASN A 58 -14.14 9.49 -20.38
C ASN A 58 -14.34 9.98 -18.93
N LEU A 59 -14.55 11.29 -18.71
CA LEU A 59 -14.76 11.85 -17.38
C LEU A 59 -16.05 11.32 -16.71
N GLY A 60 -17.10 11.04 -17.50
CA GLY A 60 -18.34 10.43 -17.02
C GLY A 60 -18.30 8.90 -16.88
N ALA A 61 -17.15 8.26 -17.11
CA ALA A 61 -17.01 6.81 -16.96
C ALA A 61 -16.88 6.43 -15.47
N TYR A 62 -17.36 5.22 -15.11
CA TYR A 62 -17.37 4.73 -13.72
C TYR A 62 -16.02 4.81 -13.00
N GLY A 63 -16.09 5.00 -11.68
CA GLY A 63 -14.96 4.99 -10.74
C GLY A 63 -14.43 6.39 -10.44
N ASN A 64 -13.21 6.47 -9.89
CA ASN A 64 -12.62 7.70 -9.36
C ASN A 64 -12.22 8.74 -10.44
N ARG A 65 -12.60 8.56 -11.71
CA ARG A 65 -12.16 9.42 -12.83
C ARG A 65 -12.77 10.81 -12.81
N ALA A 66 -13.99 10.94 -12.28
CA ALA A 66 -14.67 12.22 -12.07
C ALA A 66 -14.25 12.91 -10.76
N LEU A 67 -13.58 12.18 -9.85
CA LEU A 67 -13.16 12.72 -8.55
C LEU A 67 -11.74 13.30 -8.58
N PHE A 68 -10.92 12.85 -9.53
CA PHE A 68 -9.52 13.26 -9.68
C PHE A 68 -9.25 13.57 -11.15
N GLU A 69 -9.55 14.80 -11.58
CA GLU A 69 -9.59 15.20 -12.99
C GLU A 69 -8.27 15.75 -13.52
N ASP A 70 -7.34 16.14 -12.65
CA ASP A 70 -6.13 16.84 -13.07
C ASP A 70 -4.90 15.93 -13.08
N LYS A 71 -3.95 16.24 -13.97
CA LYS A 71 -2.60 15.66 -13.90
C LYS A 71 -1.96 16.01 -12.56
N TRP A 72 -1.32 15.01 -11.96
CA TRP A 72 -0.71 15.03 -10.63
C TRP A 72 -1.66 14.89 -9.45
N ASP A 73 -2.98 14.77 -9.67
CA ASP A 73 -3.91 14.44 -8.60
C ASP A 73 -3.51 13.13 -7.92
N ILE A 74 -3.44 13.17 -6.60
CA ILE A 74 -3.31 11.98 -5.78
C ILE A 74 -4.71 11.41 -5.65
N PHE A 75 -4.92 10.16 -6.08
CA PHE A 75 -6.24 9.52 -6.08
C PHE A 75 -6.33 8.34 -5.11
N ASN A 76 -5.21 8.00 -4.47
CA ASN A 76 -5.11 6.98 -3.44
C ASN A 76 -3.93 7.32 -2.55
N ASN A 77 -4.20 7.50 -1.27
CA ASN A 77 -3.21 7.65 -0.24
C ASN A 77 -3.67 6.78 0.92
N SER A 78 -3.22 5.52 0.94
CA SER A 78 -3.73 4.54 1.90
C SER A 78 -2.66 3.94 2.79
N ILE A 79 -3.02 3.75 4.05
CA ILE A 79 -2.30 2.91 4.99
C ILE A 79 -3.08 1.59 5.16
N LYS A 80 -2.36 0.49 5.27
CA LYS A 80 -2.91 -0.86 5.39
C LYS A 80 -2.15 -1.60 6.48
N GLY A 81 -2.84 -2.46 7.19
CA GLY A 81 -2.25 -3.33 8.20
C GLY A 81 -2.78 -4.74 8.11
N SER A 82 -1.91 -5.70 8.36
CA SER A 82 -2.24 -7.11 8.56
C SER A 82 -1.60 -7.58 9.86
N HIS A 83 -2.37 -8.30 10.66
CA HIS A 83 -1.90 -8.95 11.88
C HIS A 83 -2.18 -10.44 11.76
N THR A 84 -1.12 -11.24 11.89
CA THR A 84 -1.22 -12.71 11.90
C THR A 84 -0.85 -13.19 13.28
N PHE A 85 -1.70 -14.03 13.85
CA PHE A 85 -1.40 -14.79 15.05
C PHE A 85 -1.41 -16.28 14.68
N GLU A 86 -0.29 -16.95 14.90
CA GLU A 86 -0.15 -18.38 14.69
C GLU A 86 0.18 -19.07 16.00
N VAL A 87 -0.43 -20.24 16.22
CA VAL A 87 -0.07 -21.16 17.29
C VAL A 87 0.13 -22.55 16.68
N ARG A 88 1.21 -23.21 17.08
CA ARG A 88 1.55 -24.58 16.69
C ARG A 88 1.93 -25.38 17.93
N GLY A 89 1.31 -26.54 18.08
CA GLY A 89 1.82 -27.64 18.89
C GLY A 89 2.28 -28.78 17.99
N ASP A 90 2.72 -29.89 18.58
CA ASP A 90 3.30 -31.02 17.86
C ASP A 90 2.35 -31.69 16.84
N THR A 91 1.05 -31.68 17.11
CA THR A 91 0.02 -32.36 16.29
C THR A 91 -1.14 -31.47 15.88
N TYR A 92 -1.20 -30.23 16.36
CA TYR A 92 -2.29 -29.29 16.12
C TYR A 92 -1.74 -27.88 15.90
N GLY A 93 -2.50 -27.06 15.18
CA GLY A 93 -2.15 -25.66 14.99
C GLY A 93 -3.37 -24.83 14.58
N ALA A 94 -3.27 -23.52 14.77
CA ALA A 94 -4.29 -22.56 14.42
C ALA A 94 -3.65 -21.28 13.92
N LEU A 95 -4.28 -20.66 12.91
CA LEU A 95 -3.87 -19.37 12.36
C LEU A 95 -5.08 -18.43 12.33
N LEU A 96 -4.88 -17.23 12.84
CA LEU A 96 -5.84 -16.13 12.78
C LEU A 96 -5.18 -14.93 12.09
N ARG A 97 -5.86 -14.35 11.11
CA ARG A 97 -5.39 -13.15 10.40
C ARG A 97 -6.47 -12.08 10.34
N GLY A 98 -6.12 -10.88 10.80
CA GLY A 98 -6.93 -9.67 10.65
C GLY A 98 -6.28 -8.70 9.68
N ASN A 99 -7.08 -8.09 8.79
CA ASN A 99 -6.61 -7.07 7.85
C ASN A 99 -7.44 -5.79 8.03
N TRP A 100 -6.81 -4.63 7.87
CA TRP A 100 -7.48 -3.34 7.84
C TRP A 100 -6.79 -2.40 6.85
N PHE A 101 -7.54 -1.41 6.36
CA PHE A 101 -6.99 -0.34 5.54
C PHE A 101 -7.74 0.96 5.80
N TYR A 102 -7.06 2.07 5.54
CA TYR A 102 -7.62 3.42 5.56
C TYR A 102 -7.05 4.20 4.39
N ASP A 103 -7.92 4.81 3.57
CA ASP A 103 -7.53 5.66 2.45
C ASP A 103 -7.91 7.10 2.76
N PHE A 104 -6.89 7.94 2.97
CA PHE A 104 -7.05 9.35 3.33
C PHE A 104 -7.69 10.15 2.20
N GLU A 105 -7.45 9.78 0.95
CA GLU A 105 -7.93 10.54 -0.20
C GLU A 105 -9.41 10.24 -0.47
N MET A 106 -9.80 8.95 -0.43
CA MET A 106 -11.19 8.54 -0.63
C MET A 106 -12.11 8.94 0.53
N ALA A 107 -11.62 8.88 1.78
CA ALA A 107 -12.43 9.23 2.96
C ALA A 107 -12.80 10.72 3.04
N ASN A 108 -12.09 11.58 2.31
CA ASN A 108 -12.29 13.02 2.28
C ASN A 108 -13.08 13.51 1.05
N GLN A 109 -13.51 12.58 0.18
CA GLN A 109 -14.35 12.87 -0.96
C GLN A 109 -15.83 12.71 -0.58
N ASP A 110 -16.64 13.69 -0.96
CA ASP A 110 -18.10 13.56 -0.86
C ASP A 110 -18.57 12.60 -1.98
N LEU A 111 -19.16 11.47 -1.59
CA LEU A 111 -19.69 10.44 -2.50
C LEU A 111 -21.06 10.81 -3.08
#